data_AF-A0A521KY93-F1
#
_entry.id   AF-A0A521KY93-F1
#
_cell.length_a   1.000
_cell.length_b   1.000
_cell.length_c   1.000
_cell.angle_alpha   90.00
_cell.angle_beta   90.00
_cell.angle_gamma   90.00
#
_symmetry.space_group_name_H-M   'P 1'
#
loop_
_entity.id
_entity.type
_entity.pdbx_description
1 polymer ?
#
loop_
_entity_poly.entity_id
_entity_poly.type
_entity_poly.pdbx_seq_one_letter_code
_entity_poly.pdbx_strand_id
1 'polypeptide(L)'
;MELSPSDSAKEIQEREHKTIAGLPRPIPPIPEQTRRKNWKRTGIVGFPYAPQDESGVIALFSILCTQGVIPWQIIELNSGKGIDATCYDEKRQCELKVELKHLLTRSNWNHSVDDLDWVVCWENRWKDFPKPVYELKSLVRR
;
A
#
# COMPACT_ATOMS: atom_id res chain seq x y z
N MET A 1 41.45 43.84 -8.61
CA MET A 1 41.44 42.98 -7.42
C MET A 1 39.99 42.52 -7.28
N GLU A 2 39.64 41.47 -8.01
CA GLU A 2 38.28 40.91 -8.07
C GLU A 2 38.28 39.62 -7.24
N LEU A 3 37.39 39.53 -6.25
CA LEU A 3 37.16 38.33 -5.46
C LEU A 3 36.15 37.45 -6.21
N SER A 4 36.58 36.26 -6.64
CA SER A 4 35.75 35.30 -7.37
C SER A 4 34.78 34.54 -6.45
N PRO A 5 33.58 34.19 -6.93
CA PRO A 5 32.58 33.45 -6.16
C PRO A 5 32.77 31.93 -6.35
N SER A 6 33.21 31.19 -5.32
CA SER A 6 33.21 29.72 -5.43
C SER A 6 33.01 28.90 -4.16
N ASP A 7 33.04 29.48 -2.96
CA ASP A 7 33.22 28.66 -1.75
C ASP A 7 31.96 28.48 -0.90
N SER A 8 30.83 29.12 -1.23
CA SER A 8 29.59 29.02 -0.43
C SER A 8 28.45 28.26 -1.10
N ALA A 9 28.65 27.73 -2.31
CA ALA A 9 27.62 26.97 -3.05
C ALA A 9 27.88 25.45 -3.09
N LYS A 10 28.99 24.96 -2.51
CA LYS A 10 29.38 23.55 -2.52
C LYS A 10 29.09 22.79 -1.22
N GLU A 11 28.48 23.42 -0.23
CA GLU A 11 28.25 22.82 1.10
C GLU A 11 26.80 22.39 1.35
N ILE A 12 25.93 22.43 0.32
CA ILE A 12 24.50 22.03 0.43
C ILE A 12 24.19 20.76 -0.38
N GLN A 13 25.12 20.28 -1.21
CA GLN A 13 25.03 18.96 -1.85
C GLN A 13 25.86 17.96 -1.04
N GLU A 14 25.34 16.75 -0.82
CA GLU A 14 25.96 15.65 -0.04
C GLU A 14 25.77 15.69 1.49
N ARG A 15 24.54 15.97 1.94
CA ARG A 15 23.99 15.09 2.99
C ARG A 15 23.43 13.85 2.32
N GLU A 16 24.33 12.95 1.91
CA GLU A 16 23.96 11.57 1.64
C GLU A 16 23.20 11.06 2.86
N HIS A 17 21.91 10.81 2.70
CA HIS A 17 21.20 9.93 3.60
C HIS A 17 21.90 8.58 3.50
N LYS A 18 22.89 8.35 4.38
CA LYS A 18 23.37 7.02 4.73
C LYS A 18 22.18 6.26 5.27
N THR A 19 21.42 5.66 4.35
CA THR A 19 20.55 4.55 4.66
C THR A 19 21.44 3.56 5.39
N ILE A 20 21.04 3.18 6.61
CA ILE A 20 21.71 2.13 7.38
C ILE A 20 21.48 0.83 6.61
N ALA A 21 22.25 0.63 5.54
CA ALA A 21 22.10 -0.46 4.61
C ALA A 21 22.88 -1.64 5.16
N GLY A 22 22.16 -2.71 5.51
CA GLY A 22 22.78 -4.03 5.68
C GLY A 22 22.24 -4.89 6.80
N LEU A 23 21.57 -4.34 7.82
CA LEU A 23 20.99 -5.14 8.90
C LEU A 23 19.47 -5.31 8.72
N PRO A 24 18.92 -6.54 8.85
CA PRO A 24 17.49 -6.74 8.81
C PRO A 24 16.84 -5.96 9.95
N ARG A 25 15.85 -5.11 9.62
CA ARG A 25 15.13 -4.33 10.62
C ARG A 25 14.46 -5.30 11.61
N PRO A 26 14.69 -5.18 12.94
CA PRO A 26 14.03 -6.05 13.89
C PRO A 26 12.52 -5.91 13.75
N ILE A 27 11.82 -7.04 13.83
CA ILE A 27 10.36 -7.03 13.73
C ILE A 27 9.81 -6.59 15.08
N PRO A 28 9.03 -5.48 15.15
CA PRO A 28 8.43 -5.05 16.42
C PRO A 28 7.54 -6.15 17.00
N PRO A 29 7.43 -6.26 18.34
CA PRO A 29 6.51 -7.20 18.98
C PRO A 29 5.05 -6.80 18.73
N ILE A 30 4.13 -7.73 19.04
CA ILE A 30 2.70 -7.44 19.08
C ILE A 30 2.46 -6.46 20.26
N PRO A 31 1.67 -5.38 20.08
CA PRO A 31 1.35 -4.47 21.18
C PRO A 31 0.68 -5.19 22.36
N GLU A 32 1.17 -4.96 23.58
CA GLU A 32 0.65 -5.60 24.80
C GLU A 32 -0.82 -5.23 25.06
N GLN A 33 -1.19 -3.97 24.78
CA GLN A 33 -2.53 -3.44 24.98
C GLN A 33 -3.31 -3.40 23.66
N THR A 34 -3.68 -4.57 23.14
CA THR A 34 -4.49 -4.67 21.93
C THR A 34 -5.75 -5.49 22.12
N ARG A 35 -6.86 -5.01 21.54
CA ARG A 35 -8.12 -5.77 21.45
C ARG A 35 -8.13 -6.77 20.29
N ARG A 36 -7.15 -6.70 19.37
CA ARG A 36 -7.08 -7.54 18.17
C ARG A 36 -6.53 -8.92 18.54
N LYS A 37 -7.16 -9.99 18.06
CA LYS A 37 -6.90 -11.38 18.52
C LYS A 37 -6.20 -12.30 17.50
N ASN A 38 -5.77 -11.81 16.33
CA ASN A 38 -5.25 -12.67 15.25
C ASN A 38 -4.05 -12.05 14.51
N TRP A 39 -3.01 -11.72 15.25
CA TRP A 39 -1.77 -11.22 14.69
C TRP A 39 -1.05 -12.32 13.89
N LYS A 40 -0.97 -12.14 12.56
CA LYS A 40 -0.25 -13.04 11.66
C LYS A 40 0.88 -12.27 11.00
N ARG A 41 2.07 -12.86 10.91
CA ARG A 41 3.20 -12.23 10.24
C ARG A 41 3.02 -12.30 8.71
N THR A 42 3.44 -11.26 8.01
CA THR A 42 3.38 -11.14 6.54
C THR A 42 4.74 -11.14 5.87
N GLY A 43 5.82 -10.94 6.63
CA GLY A 43 7.17 -10.77 6.09
C GLY A 43 7.42 -9.42 5.39
N ILE A 44 6.41 -8.53 5.35
CA ILE A 44 6.53 -7.23 4.71
C ILE A 44 7.32 -6.27 5.62
N VAL A 45 8.45 -5.81 5.11
CA VAL A 45 9.28 -4.80 5.80
C VAL A 45 8.47 -3.52 5.97
N GLY A 46 8.47 -2.96 7.18
CA GLY A 46 7.68 -1.77 7.51
C GLY A 46 6.24 -2.06 7.97
N PHE A 47 5.63 -3.16 7.51
CA PHE A 47 4.27 -3.56 7.87
C PHE A 47 4.18 -5.08 8.15
N PRO A 48 4.78 -5.54 9.26
CA PRO A 48 5.11 -6.95 9.44
C PRO A 48 3.93 -7.87 9.81
N TYR A 49 2.75 -7.31 10.05
CA TYR A 49 1.57 -8.03 10.49
C TYR A 49 0.40 -7.87 9.51
N ALA A 50 -0.47 -8.87 9.47
CA ALA A 50 -1.66 -8.88 8.62
C ALA A 50 -2.56 -7.69 8.96
N PRO A 51 -3.12 -7.00 7.94
CA PRO A 51 -4.15 -5.98 8.14
C PRO A 51 -5.27 -6.48 9.05
N GLN A 52 -5.81 -5.58 9.86
CA GLN A 52 -6.92 -5.86 10.78
C GLN A 52 -8.19 -5.06 10.43
N ASP A 53 -8.07 -4.11 9.50
CA ASP A 53 -9.08 -3.19 9.02
C ASP A 53 -8.65 -2.60 7.66
N GLU A 54 -9.48 -1.71 7.10
CA GLU A 54 -9.27 -1.09 5.79
C GLU A 54 -8.02 -0.20 5.76
N SER A 55 -7.74 0.56 6.82
CA SER A 55 -6.51 1.35 6.94
C SER A 55 -5.25 0.49 6.83
N GLY A 56 -5.26 -0.70 7.43
CA GLY A 56 -4.18 -1.67 7.26
C GLY A 56 -4.04 -2.19 5.83
N VAL A 57 -5.16 -2.33 5.09
CA VAL A 57 -5.13 -2.72 3.68
C VAL A 57 -4.56 -1.60 2.82
N ILE A 58 -4.95 -0.34 3.06
CA ILE A 58 -4.38 0.84 2.38
C ILE A 58 -2.86 0.87 2.56
N ALA A 59 -2.38 0.74 3.80
CA ALA A 59 -0.95 0.76 4.09
C ALA A 59 -0.19 -0.37 3.37
N LEU A 60 -0.71 -1.61 3.42
CA LEU A 60 -0.10 -2.74 2.75
C LEU A 60 -0.12 -2.60 1.22
N PHE A 61 -1.24 -2.16 0.66
CA PHE A 61 -1.39 -1.89 -0.77
C PHE A 61 -0.33 -0.90 -1.25
N SER A 62 -0.18 0.25 -0.58
CA SER A 62 0.84 1.25 -0.92
C SER A 62 2.26 0.71 -0.90
N ILE A 63 2.59 -0.16 0.07
CA ILE A 63 3.90 -0.81 0.14
C ILE A 63 4.11 -1.76 -1.05
N LEU A 64 3.10 -2.56 -1.39
CA LEU A 64 3.19 -3.52 -2.50
C LEU A 64 3.27 -2.82 -3.87
N CYS A 65 2.62 -1.67 -4.03
CA CYS A 65 2.81 -0.79 -5.19
C CYS A 65 4.25 -0.25 -5.25
N THR A 66 4.76 0.29 -4.14
CA THR A 66 6.13 0.83 -4.06
C THR A 66 7.20 -0.22 -4.34
N GLN A 67 6.94 -1.49 -3.95
CA GLN A 67 7.83 -2.61 -4.21
C GLN A 67 7.71 -3.19 -5.63
N GLY A 68 6.78 -2.68 -6.45
CA GLY A 68 6.52 -3.19 -7.80
C GLY A 68 5.87 -4.56 -7.84
N VAL A 69 5.36 -5.08 -6.70
CA VAL A 69 4.60 -6.34 -6.65
C VAL A 69 3.25 -6.16 -7.34
N ILE A 70 2.61 -5.01 -7.07
CA ILE A 70 1.46 -4.53 -7.83
C ILE A 70 1.99 -3.43 -8.76
N PRO A 71 1.95 -3.59 -10.09
CA PRO A 71 2.58 -2.67 -11.05
C PRO A 71 1.72 -1.43 -11.30
N TRP A 72 1.24 -0.82 -10.21
CA TRP A 72 0.35 0.35 -10.24
C TRP A 72 0.99 1.49 -9.45
N GLN A 73 0.90 2.69 -9.97
CA GLN A 73 1.27 3.91 -9.23
C GLN A 73 0.01 4.51 -8.59
N ILE A 74 0.07 4.81 -7.30
CA ILE A 74 -1.05 5.47 -6.61
C ILE A 74 -0.99 6.96 -6.93
N ILE A 75 -2.00 7.47 -7.62
CA ILE A 75 -2.14 8.89 -7.95
C ILE A 75 -2.79 9.63 -6.77
N GLU A 76 -3.87 9.05 -6.25
CA GLU A 76 -4.68 9.66 -5.20
C GLU A 76 -5.24 8.59 -4.27
N LEU A 77 -5.27 8.90 -2.97
CA LEU A 77 -6.04 8.15 -1.97
C LEU A 77 -7.24 9.00 -1.57
N ASN A 78 -8.43 8.45 -1.78
CA ASN A 78 -9.70 9.09 -1.48
C ASN A 78 -10.30 8.42 -0.25
N SER A 79 -10.66 9.18 0.79
CA SER A 79 -11.43 8.67 1.92
C SER A 79 -12.94 8.87 1.71
N GLY A 80 -13.38 8.90 0.45
CA GLY A 80 -14.75 9.21 0.03
C GLY A 80 -15.64 7.97 -0.04
N LYS A 81 -16.87 8.13 -0.55
CA LYS A 81 -17.79 6.99 -0.72
C LYS A 81 -17.55 6.30 -2.07
N GLY A 82 -17.00 5.08 -2.03
CA GLY A 82 -17.07 4.07 -3.11
C GLY A 82 -15.88 3.98 -4.07
N ILE A 83 -14.91 4.90 -3.98
CA ILE A 83 -13.59 4.78 -4.61
C ILE A 83 -12.57 5.24 -3.58
N ASP A 84 -11.72 4.32 -3.14
CA ASP A 84 -10.71 4.58 -2.13
C ASP A 84 -9.37 5.03 -2.73
N ALA A 85 -9.11 4.72 -4.01
CA ALA A 85 -7.89 5.15 -4.69
C ALA A 85 -8.06 5.31 -6.20
N THR A 86 -7.30 6.25 -6.76
CA THR A 86 -7.04 6.35 -8.21
C THR A 86 -5.61 5.93 -8.46
N CYS A 87 -5.41 4.97 -9.37
CA CYS A 87 -4.10 4.42 -9.69
C CYS A 87 -3.81 4.52 -11.20
N TYR A 88 -2.54 4.49 -11.58
CA TYR A 88 -2.10 4.31 -12.96
C TYR A 88 -1.55 2.90 -13.15
N ASP A 89 -2.12 2.12 -14.07
CA ASP A 89 -1.61 0.80 -14.43
C ASP A 89 -0.45 0.94 -15.42
N GLU A 90 0.77 0.66 -14.97
CA GLU A 90 1.97 0.81 -15.80
C GLU A 90 1.99 -0.16 -16.99
N LYS A 91 1.31 -1.30 -16.89
CA LYS A 91 1.26 -2.29 -17.99
C LYS A 91 0.20 -1.94 -19.02
N ARG A 92 -0.96 -1.47 -18.56
CA ARG A 92 -2.10 -1.12 -19.42
C ARG A 92 -2.09 0.33 -19.89
N GLN A 93 -1.25 1.16 -19.28
CA GLN A 93 -1.12 2.59 -19.57
C GLN A 93 -2.47 3.34 -19.42
N CYS A 94 -3.21 3.05 -18.36
CA CYS A 94 -4.53 3.64 -18.09
C CYS A 94 -4.73 3.94 -16.60
N GLU A 95 -5.64 4.87 -16.31
CA GLU A 95 -6.12 5.10 -14.95
C GLU A 95 -7.07 3.99 -14.50
N LEU A 96 -7.06 3.70 -13.20
CA LEU A 96 -7.90 2.72 -12.53
C LEU A 96 -8.54 3.34 -11.29
N LYS A 97 -9.85 3.15 -11.14
CA LYS A 97 -10.61 3.43 -9.93
C LYS A 97 -10.65 2.17 -9.07
N VAL A 98 -10.13 2.26 -7.85
CA VAL A 98 -9.91 1.13 -6.96
C VAL A 98 -10.68 1.32 -5.66
N GLU A 99 -11.46 0.32 -5.27
CA GLU A 99 -12.05 0.21 -3.93
C GLU A 99 -11.17 -0.72 -3.08
N LEU A 100 -10.92 -0.35 -1.83
CA LEU A 100 -10.14 -1.11 -0.86
C LEU A 100 -11.04 -1.67 0.25
N LYS A 101 -10.95 -2.98 0.49
CA LYS A 101 -11.69 -3.66 1.57
C LYS A 101 -10.78 -4.50 2.44
N HIS A 102 -11.02 -4.49 3.75
CA HIS A 102 -10.43 -5.53 4.59
C HIS A 102 -10.97 -6.91 4.21
N LEU A 103 -12.30 -7.03 4.15
CA LEU A 103 -12.97 -8.27 3.80
C LEU A 103 -14.01 -8.01 2.71
N LEU A 104 -13.85 -8.67 1.55
CA LEU A 104 -14.84 -8.60 0.48
C LEU A 104 -15.90 -9.69 0.71
N THR A 105 -17.09 -9.29 1.13
CA THR A 105 -18.28 -10.14 1.28
C THR A 105 -19.50 -9.48 0.64
N ARG A 106 -20.50 -10.28 0.24
CA ARG A 106 -21.80 -9.76 -0.23
C ARG A 106 -22.47 -8.82 0.76
N SER A 107 -22.41 -9.16 2.05
CA SER A 107 -23.07 -8.40 3.12
C SER A 107 -22.42 -7.06 3.43
N ASN A 108 -21.16 -6.84 3.00
CA ASN A 108 -20.41 -5.61 3.28
C ASN A 108 -20.33 -4.70 2.05
N TRP A 109 -21.06 -5.03 0.98
CA TRP A 109 -21.11 -4.26 -0.25
C TRP A 109 -22.45 -3.52 -0.36
N ASN A 110 -22.42 -2.21 -0.54
CA ASN A 110 -23.61 -1.36 -0.42
C ASN A 110 -23.72 -0.23 -1.47
N HIS A 111 -22.86 -0.24 -2.50
CA HIS A 111 -22.86 0.76 -3.57
C HIS A 111 -22.73 0.07 -4.93
N SER A 112 -22.93 0.81 -6.02
CA SER A 112 -22.77 0.23 -7.37
C SER A 112 -21.32 -0.18 -7.62
N VAL A 113 -21.13 -1.23 -8.41
CA VAL A 113 -19.82 -1.66 -8.91
C VAL A 113 -19.44 -0.94 -10.21
N ASP A 114 -20.35 -0.18 -10.80
CA ASP A 114 -20.17 0.36 -12.16
C ASP A 114 -18.97 1.31 -12.24
N ASP A 115 -18.79 2.12 -11.21
CA ASP A 115 -17.77 3.17 -11.16
C ASP A 115 -16.37 2.70 -10.76
N LEU A 116 -16.17 1.41 -10.47
CA LEU A 116 -14.87 0.85 -10.08
C LEU A 116 -14.31 -0.09 -11.15
N ASP A 117 -13.00 -0.08 -11.30
CA ASP A 117 -12.27 -0.97 -12.19
C ASP A 117 -11.77 -2.23 -11.46
N TRP A 118 -11.34 -2.05 -10.20
CA TRP A 118 -10.76 -3.11 -9.37
C TRP A 118 -11.18 -3.02 -7.91
N VAL A 119 -11.24 -4.17 -7.26
CA VAL A 119 -11.24 -4.25 -5.79
C VAL A 119 -9.90 -4.80 -5.32
N VAL A 120 -9.29 -4.13 -4.36
CA VAL A 120 -8.16 -4.66 -3.60
C VAL A 120 -8.67 -5.06 -2.22
N CYS A 121 -8.40 -6.28 -1.79
CA CYS A 121 -8.79 -6.70 -0.45
C CYS A 121 -7.77 -7.57 0.26
N TRP A 122 -7.82 -7.60 1.59
CA TRP A 122 -7.03 -8.57 2.33
C TRP A 122 -7.54 -9.99 2.12
N GLU A 123 -8.84 -10.23 2.26
CA GLU A 123 -9.45 -11.54 2.05
C GLU A 123 -10.72 -11.45 1.19
N ASN A 124 -10.78 -12.28 0.14
CA ASN A 124 -11.96 -12.37 -0.73
C ASN A 124 -12.85 -13.56 -0.35
N ARG A 125 -14.05 -13.29 0.19
CA ARG A 125 -15.09 -14.30 0.48
C ARG A 125 -16.28 -14.24 -0.49
N TRP A 126 -16.23 -13.35 -1.49
CA TRP A 126 -17.23 -13.26 -2.56
C TRP A 126 -16.56 -13.60 -3.89
N LYS A 127 -16.48 -14.90 -4.20
CA LYS A 127 -15.68 -15.41 -5.32
C LYS A 127 -16.24 -15.05 -6.71
N ASP A 128 -17.53 -14.81 -6.81
CA ASP A 128 -18.25 -14.38 -8.01
C ASP A 128 -18.53 -12.86 -8.02
N PHE A 129 -17.65 -12.06 -7.41
CA PHE A 129 -17.73 -10.61 -7.52
C PHE A 129 -17.57 -10.17 -8.99
N PRO A 130 -18.37 -9.22 -9.51
CA PRO A 130 -18.45 -8.93 -10.94
C PRO A 130 -17.24 -8.18 -11.52
N LYS A 131 -16.32 -7.71 -10.68
CA LYS A 131 -15.11 -7.00 -11.11
C LYS A 131 -13.85 -7.77 -10.69
N PRO A 132 -12.70 -7.54 -11.34
CA PRO A 132 -11.43 -8.11 -10.92
C PRO A 132 -11.07 -7.79 -9.47
N VAL A 133 -10.48 -8.78 -8.77
CA VAL A 133 -10.09 -8.65 -7.35
C VAL A 133 -8.61 -8.98 -7.15
N TYR A 134 -7.87 -8.08 -6.51
CA TYR A 134 -6.54 -8.32 -5.97
C TYR A 134 -6.63 -8.75 -4.50
N GLU A 135 -6.45 -10.04 -4.20
CA GLU A 135 -6.43 -10.56 -2.82
C GLU A 135 -5.00 -10.49 -2.24
N LEU A 136 -4.69 -9.47 -1.44
CA LEU A 136 -3.36 -9.20 -0.91
C LEU A 136 -2.79 -10.35 -0.07
N LYS A 137 -3.64 -11.08 0.65
CA LYS A 137 -3.23 -12.25 1.45
C LYS A 137 -2.56 -13.34 0.61
N SER A 138 -2.91 -13.46 -0.67
CA SER A 138 -2.27 -14.38 -1.62
C SER A 138 -0.89 -13.89 -2.08
N LEU A 139 -0.67 -12.57 -2.09
CA LEU A 139 0.58 -11.95 -2.54
C LEU A 139 1.67 -11.96 -1.47
N VAL A 140 1.29 -11.89 -0.19
CA VAL A 140 2.24 -11.82 0.95
C VAL A 140 2.59 -13.19 1.55
N ARG A 141 1.97 -14.28 1.07
CA ARG A 141 2.33 -15.64 1.49
C ARG A 141 3.51 -16.11 0.66
N ARG A 142 4.72 -15.85 1.15
CA ARG A 142 5.96 -16.55 0.74
C ARG A 142 6.58 -17.21 1.96
#